data_AF-M7Z3N3-F1
#
_entry.id   AF-M7Z3N3-F1
#
_cell.length_a   1.000
_cell.length_b   1.000
_cell.length_c   1.000
_cell.angle_alpha   90.00
_cell.angle_beta   90.00
_cell.angle_gamma   90.00
#
_symmetry.space_group_name_H-M   'P 1'
#
loop_
_entity.id
_entity.type
_entity.pdbx_description
1 polymer ?
#
loop_
_entity_poly.entity_id
_entity_poly.type
_entity_poly.pdbx_seq_one_letter_code
_entity_poly.pdbx_strand_id
1 'polypeptide(L)'
;MATKIYILTDSDHCIFICRYYSTWGHVATLAEEIKKGADSVPGVEATIWRVPEPLPEGVLAKMHAAPGGGQESTALTAVTQLAHHGMLFVPVGGTHGAGMLIMDEVKGGSAYGAGTFAGADGSRVPTGAELALAEHQGRYFAGIAKKLKSV
;
A
#
# COMPACT_ATOMS: atom_id res chain seq x y z
N MET A 1 7.78 -10.85 -3.24
CA MET A 1 6.62 -11.55 -2.62
C MET A 1 5.50 -10.53 -2.49
N ALA A 2 4.26 -10.97 -2.67
CA ALA A 2 3.05 -10.16 -2.68
C ALA A 2 2.91 -9.25 -1.45
N THR A 3 2.68 -7.98 -1.72
CA THR A 3 2.58 -6.90 -0.74
C THR A 3 1.12 -6.69 -0.39
N LYS A 4 0.77 -6.85 0.88
CA LYS A 4 -0.52 -6.42 1.38
C LYS A 4 -0.31 -5.05 2.03
N ILE A 5 -1.01 -4.01 1.57
CA ILE A 5 -1.22 -2.78 2.32
C ILE A 5 -2.73 -2.70 2.50
N TYR A 6 -3.18 -3.06 3.69
CA TYR A 6 -4.54 -2.77 4.10
C TYR A 6 -4.58 -1.41 4.71
N ILE A 7 -5.71 -0.73 4.59
CA ILE A 7 -5.94 0.52 5.28
C ILE A 7 -7.24 0.36 6.04
N LEU A 8 -7.16 0.53 7.35
CA LEU A 8 -8.25 0.34 8.28
C LEU A 8 -8.67 1.70 8.85
N THR A 9 -9.88 1.78 9.36
CA THR A 9 -10.36 2.88 10.19
C THR A 9 -11.16 2.28 11.34
N ASP A 10 -10.99 2.83 12.54
CA ASP A 10 -11.80 2.49 13.71
C ASP A 10 -12.89 3.58 13.90
N SER A 11 -13.97 3.27 14.61
CA SER A 11 -15.09 4.20 14.82
C SER A 11 -14.69 5.40 15.70
N ASP A 12 -13.78 5.20 16.65
CA ASP A 12 -13.46 6.22 17.66
C ASP A 12 -12.27 7.07 17.21
N HIS A 13 -11.35 6.47 16.45
CA HIS A 13 -10.17 7.12 15.90
C HIS A 13 -10.03 6.85 14.40
N CYS A 14 -9.76 7.91 13.63
CA CYS A 14 -9.42 7.80 12.21
C CYS A 14 -7.96 7.30 12.09
N ILE A 15 -7.69 6.10 12.62
CA ILE A 15 -6.39 5.45 12.61
C ILE A 15 -6.25 4.70 11.30
N PHE A 16 -5.41 5.23 10.43
CA PHE A 16 -4.98 4.54 9.22
C PHE A 16 -3.96 3.46 9.64
N ILE A 17 -4.27 2.18 9.45
CA ILE A 17 -3.31 1.08 9.71
C ILE A 17 -2.76 0.58 8.39
N CYS A 18 -1.53 0.95 8.00
CA CYS A 18 -0.83 0.29 6.89
C CYS A 18 -0.16 -0.99 7.41
N ARG A 19 -0.86 -2.12 7.28
CA ARG A 19 -0.29 -3.43 7.58
C ARG A 19 0.47 -3.94 6.39
N TYR A 20 1.79 -4.11 6.51
CA TYR A 20 2.63 -4.58 5.41
C TYR A 20 3.63 -5.68 5.79
N TYR A 21 4.08 -6.41 4.76
CA TYR A 21 5.20 -7.35 4.80
C TYR A 21 6.19 -6.97 3.69
N SER A 22 7.48 -6.96 4.00
CA SER A 22 8.53 -6.63 3.03
C SER A 22 9.79 -7.44 3.28
N THR A 23 10.21 -8.18 2.25
CA THR A 23 11.49 -8.91 2.27
C THR A 23 12.69 -8.00 2.04
N TRP A 24 12.51 -6.92 1.26
CA TRP A 24 13.61 -6.04 0.82
C TRP A 24 13.39 -4.56 1.16
N GLY A 25 12.44 -4.22 2.03
CA GLY A 25 12.20 -2.85 2.47
C GLY A 25 11.43 -1.94 1.49
N HIS A 26 11.33 -2.26 0.20
CA HIS A 26 10.59 -1.46 -0.80
C HIS A 26 9.17 -1.07 -0.39
N VAL A 27 8.48 -1.99 0.28
CA VAL A 27 7.11 -1.77 0.75
C VAL A 27 7.09 -0.89 2.00
N ALA A 28 8.13 -0.96 2.84
CA ALA A 28 8.26 -0.04 3.98
C ALA A 28 8.34 1.41 3.47
N THR A 29 9.13 1.64 2.41
CA THR A 29 9.21 2.95 1.76
C THR A 29 7.85 3.41 1.20
N LEU A 30 7.10 2.51 0.54
CA LEU A 30 5.74 2.85 0.11
C LEU A 30 4.81 3.13 1.30
N ALA A 31 4.89 2.35 2.37
CA ALA A 31 4.07 2.54 3.57
C ALA A 31 4.32 3.90 4.23
N GLU A 32 5.57 4.35 4.27
CA GLU A 32 5.96 5.67 4.75
C GLU A 32 5.39 6.79 3.88
N GLU A 33 5.46 6.68 2.55
CA GLU A 33 4.85 7.68 1.66
C GLU A 33 3.32 7.69 1.75
N ILE A 34 2.67 6.53 1.89
CA ILE A 34 1.23 6.49 2.11
C ILE A 34 0.89 7.14 3.46
N LYS A 35 1.66 6.86 4.52
CA LYS A 35 1.48 7.53 5.82
C LYS A 35 1.61 9.05 5.70
N LYS A 36 2.64 9.54 5.00
CA LYS A 36 2.82 10.98 4.73
C LYS A 36 1.60 11.57 4.01
N GLY A 37 1.07 10.87 3.01
CA GLY A 37 -0.17 11.26 2.34
C GLY A 37 -1.37 11.33 3.30
N ALA A 38 -1.54 10.32 4.14
CA ALA A 38 -2.64 10.26 5.11
C ALA A 38 -2.54 11.34 6.20
N ASP A 39 -1.35 11.52 6.80
CA ASP A 39 -1.09 12.54 7.83
C ASP A 39 -1.26 13.97 7.31
N SER A 40 -1.22 14.17 5.98
CA SER A 40 -1.51 15.47 5.37
C SER A 40 -2.98 15.90 5.50
N VAL A 41 -3.88 14.99 5.90
CA VAL A 41 -5.30 15.26 6.09
C VAL A 41 -5.59 15.65 7.55
N PRO A 42 -6.06 16.87 7.82
CA PRO A 42 -6.29 17.32 9.19
C PRO A 42 -7.30 16.46 9.95
N GLY A 43 -6.94 16.03 11.16
CA GLY A 43 -7.79 15.21 12.03
C GLY A 43 -7.75 13.71 11.73
N VAL A 44 -6.80 13.26 10.89
CA VAL A 44 -6.50 11.85 10.63
C VAL A 44 -5.11 11.55 11.18
N GLU A 45 -4.93 10.39 11.80
CA GLU A 45 -3.63 9.92 12.27
C GLU A 45 -3.33 8.58 11.60
N ALA A 46 -2.21 8.48 10.89
CA ALA A 46 -1.76 7.22 10.35
C ALA A 46 -0.76 6.52 11.27
N THR A 47 -0.94 5.22 11.48
CA THR A 47 0.01 4.35 12.17
C THR A 47 0.44 3.22 11.24
N ILE A 48 1.75 3.02 11.11
CA ILE A 48 2.29 1.90 10.34
C ILE A 48 2.45 0.69 11.27
N TRP A 49 1.89 -0.46 10.88
CA TRP A 49 2.05 -1.72 11.59
C TRP A 49 2.76 -2.73 10.71
N ARG A 50 4.00 -3.06 11.06
CA ARG A 50 4.75 -4.10 10.37
C ARG A 50 4.39 -5.48 10.94
N VAL A 51 4.10 -6.44 10.07
CA VAL A 51 3.99 -7.84 10.51
C VAL A 51 5.38 -8.38 10.83
N PRO A 52 5.59 -9.00 12.01
CA PRO A 52 6.87 -9.63 12.35
C PRO A 52 7.29 -10.63 11.28
N GLU A 53 8.58 -10.66 10.98
CA GLU A 53 9.16 -11.61 10.03
C GLU A 53 9.29 -12.99 10.70
N PRO A 54 8.54 -14.02 10.24
CA PRO A 54 8.62 -15.34 10.86
C PRO A 54 9.83 -16.16 10.37
N LEU A 55 10.47 -15.78 9.26
CA LEU A 55 11.55 -16.57 8.67
C LEU A 55 12.93 -16.15 9.19
N PRO A 56 13.86 -17.10 9.39
CA PRO A 56 15.26 -16.79 9.67
C PRO A 56 15.95 -16.10 8.48
N GLU A 57 16.92 -15.24 8.78
CA GLU A 57 17.66 -14.44 7.78
C GLU A 57 18.29 -15.28 6.65
N GLY A 58 18.87 -16.44 6.97
CA GLY A 58 19.47 -17.34 5.98
C GLY A 58 18.47 -17.98 5.01
N VAL A 59 17.18 -18.03 5.35
CA VAL A 59 16.10 -18.48 4.46
C VAL A 59 15.65 -17.32 3.59
N LEU A 60 15.50 -16.13 4.17
CA LEU A 60 15.10 -14.91 3.45
C LEU A 60 16.06 -14.56 2.32
N ALA A 61 17.36 -14.68 2.55
CA ALA A 61 18.39 -14.42 1.55
C ALA A 61 18.29 -15.32 0.30
N LYS A 62 17.60 -16.47 0.41
CA LYS A 62 17.42 -17.44 -0.68
C LYS A 62 16.06 -17.31 -1.37
N MET A 63 15.17 -16.47 -0.86
CA MET A 63 13.86 -16.25 -1.45
C MET A 63 13.96 -15.26 -2.60
N HIS A 64 13.97 -15.76 -3.83
CA HIS A 64 13.83 -14.94 -5.04
C HIS A 64 12.35 -14.75 -5.36
N ALA A 65 11.92 -13.51 -5.59
CA ALA A 65 10.54 -13.20 -5.97
C ALA A 65 10.44 -12.75 -7.42
N ALA A 66 9.52 -13.33 -8.18
CA ALA A 66 9.18 -12.83 -9.51
C ALA A 66 8.66 -11.38 -9.41
N PRO A 67 9.17 -10.44 -10.24
CA PRO A 67 8.65 -9.09 -10.30
C PRO A 67 7.15 -9.10 -10.64
N GLY A 68 6.31 -8.49 -9.81
CA GLY A 68 4.95 -8.14 -10.19
C GLY A 68 3.84 -9.17 -10.02
N GLY A 69 4.12 -10.44 -9.72
CA GLY A 69 3.09 -11.49 -9.60
C GLY A 69 2.02 -11.28 -8.51
N GLY A 70 2.13 -10.23 -7.71
CA GLY A 70 1.26 -9.93 -6.58
C GLY A 70 0.83 -8.47 -6.47
N GLN A 71 0.74 -7.71 -7.57
CA GLN A 71 0.19 -6.35 -7.51
C GLN A 71 -1.34 -6.40 -7.40
N GLU A 72 -2.04 -6.72 -8.49
CA GLU A 72 -3.51 -6.72 -8.53
C GLU A 72 -4.14 -7.91 -7.81
N SER A 73 -3.60 -9.12 -8.04
CA SER A 73 -4.08 -10.35 -7.42
C SER A 73 -4.04 -10.32 -5.89
N THR A 74 -3.08 -9.60 -5.32
CA THR A 74 -2.95 -9.48 -3.86
C THR A 74 -3.98 -8.54 -3.29
N ALA A 75 -4.24 -7.40 -3.94
CA ALA A 75 -5.31 -6.51 -3.53
C ALA A 75 -6.69 -7.16 -3.68
N LEU A 76 -6.92 -7.94 -4.75
CA LEU A 76 -8.20 -8.63 -4.97
C LEU A 76 -8.46 -9.75 -3.96
N THR A 77 -7.48 -10.60 -3.69
CA THR A 77 -7.61 -11.69 -2.70
C THR A 77 -7.67 -11.19 -1.25
N ALA A 78 -7.28 -9.94 -1.03
CA ALA A 78 -7.38 -9.22 0.23
C ALA A 78 -8.83 -8.84 0.58
N VAL A 79 -9.63 -8.45 -0.41
CA VAL A 79 -10.98 -7.87 -0.20
C VAL A 79 -11.91 -8.84 0.52
N THR A 80 -11.84 -10.14 0.22
CA THR A 80 -12.72 -11.15 0.84
C THR A 80 -12.50 -11.24 2.35
N GLN A 81 -11.25 -11.21 2.80
CA GLN A 81 -10.91 -11.24 4.22
C GLN A 81 -11.38 -9.96 4.94
N LEU A 82 -11.20 -8.79 4.30
CA LEU A 82 -11.68 -7.52 4.84
C LEU A 82 -13.20 -7.53 5.01
N ALA A 83 -13.92 -7.97 3.97
CA ALA A 83 -15.38 -8.04 3.98
C ALA A 83 -15.91 -8.96 5.09
N HIS A 84 -15.25 -10.11 5.30
CA HIS A 84 -15.64 -11.05 6.36
C HIS A 84 -15.50 -10.45 7.77
N HIS A 85 -14.59 -9.50 7.97
CA HIS A 85 -14.42 -8.76 9.22
C HIS A 85 -15.19 -7.44 9.28
N GLY A 86 -16.08 -7.17 8.31
CA GLY A 86 -16.88 -5.93 8.26
C GLY A 86 -16.06 -4.68 7.91
N MET A 87 -14.88 -4.85 7.32
CA MET A 87 -13.99 -3.75 6.98
C MET A 87 -14.28 -3.19 5.58
N LEU A 88 -14.09 -1.89 5.40
CA LEU A 88 -14.24 -1.22 4.12
C LEU A 88 -12.95 -1.29 3.29
N PHE A 89 -13.10 -1.60 2.00
CA PHE A 89 -12.03 -1.51 1.02
C PHE A 89 -12.22 -0.26 0.15
N VAL A 90 -11.20 0.61 0.13
CA VAL A 90 -11.21 1.85 -0.65
C VAL A 90 -10.09 1.79 -1.70
N PRO A 91 -10.41 1.49 -2.97
CA PRO A 91 -9.43 1.46 -4.05
C PRO A 91 -9.04 2.87 -4.49
N VAL A 92 -7.85 3.03 -5.08
CA VAL A 92 -7.39 4.32 -5.64
C VAL A 92 -8.15 4.67 -6.92
N GLY A 93 -8.58 3.68 -7.70
CA GLY A 93 -9.22 3.90 -8.99
C GLY A 93 -8.36 4.75 -9.94
N GLY A 94 -9.02 5.52 -10.80
CA GLY A 94 -8.38 6.51 -11.67
C GLY A 94 -8.09 7.86 -10.99
N THR A 95 -8.18 7.96 -9.66
CA THR A 95 -8.15 9.25 -8.96
C THR A 95 -6.80 9.96 -8.99
N HIS A 96 -5.72 9.22 -9.27
CA HIS A 96 -4.38 9.78 -9.50
C HIS A 96 -4.18 10.29 -10.95
N GLY A 97 -5.26 10.33 -11.75
CA GLY A 97 -5.31 11.00 -13.05
C GLY A 97 -4.22 10.57 -14.02
N ALA A 98 -3.57 11.54 -14.66
CA ALA A 98 -2.50 11.31 -15.61
C ALA A 98 -1.32 10.50 -15.03
N GLY A 99 -1.09 10.55 -13.71
CA GLY A 99 -0.06 9.76 -13.04
C GLY A 99 -0.29 8.24 -13.13
N MET A 100 -1.54 7.80 -13.29
CA MET A 100 -1.82 6.38 -13.57
C MET A 100 -1.47 5.95 -14.98
N LEU A 101 -1.47 6.89 -15.94
CA LEU A 101 -1.30 6.63 -17.38
C LEU A 101 0.13 6.88 -17.88
N ILE A 102 1.08 7.09 -16.97
CA ILE A 102 2.51 7.19 -17.27
C ILE A 102 3.00 5.85 -17.88
N MET A 103 3.62 5.91 -19.06
CA MET A 103 4.08 4.73 -19.85
C MET A 103 5.54 4.83 -20.31
N ASP A 104 6.23 5.91 -19.95
CA ASP A 104 7.65 6.13 -20.25
C ASP A 104 8.58 5.29 -19.36
N GLU A 105 8.12 4.91 -18.16
CA GLU A 105 8.83 4.03 -17.24
C GLU A 105 7.98 2.83 -16.79
N VAL A 106 8.67 1.75 -16.45
CA VAL A 106 8.05 0.62 -15.75
C VAL A 106 7.76 1.06 -14.32
N LYS A 107 6.47 1.07 -13.94
CA LYS A 107 6.00 1.44 -12.61
C LYS A 107 4.96 0.44 -12.09
N GLY A 108 4.98 0.20 -10.78
CA GLY A 108 3.96 -0.56 -10.08
C GLY A 108 2.70 0.25 -9.78
N GLY A 109 1.70 -0.45 -9.27
CA GLY A 109 0.40 0.11 -8.91
C GLY A 109 -0.67 -0.10 -9.97
N SER A 110 -1.92 -0.05 -9.53
CA SER A 110 -3.12 -0.25 -10.36
C SER A 110 -4.29 0.52 -9.77
N ALA A 111 -5.47 0.39 -10.38
CA ALA A 111 -6.70 0.91 -9.81
C ALA A 111 -6.98 0.38 -8.39
N TYR A 112 -6.41 -0.77 -8.00
CA TYR A 112 -6.61 -1.36 -6.68
C TYR A 112 -5.70 -0.77 -5.60
N GLY A 113 -4.62 -0.07 -5.97
CA GLY A 113 -3.68 0.53 -5.02
C GLY A 113 -2.30 0.79 -5.60
N ALA A 114 -1.50 1.55 -4.84
CA ALA A 114 -0.10 1.79 -5.10
C ALA A 114 0.72 0.51 -4.97
N GLY A 115 1.78 0.44 -5.75
CA GLY A 115 2.66 -0.72 -5.79
C GLY A 115 4.01 -0.35 -6.36
N THR A 116 5.01 -1.21 -6.14
CA THR A 116 6.37 -1.02 -6.64
C THR A 116 6.95 -2.33 -7.15
N PHE A 117 7.81 -2.26 -8.16
CA PHE A 117 8.61 -3.40 -8.60
C PHE A 117 10.01 -3.34 -8.00
N ALA A 118 10.47 -4.46 -7.44
CA ALA A 118 11.81 -4.54 -6.85
C ALA A 118 12.91 -5.00 -7.82
N GLY A 119 12.56 -5.39 -9.06
CA GLY A 119 13.50 -6.07 -9.96
C GLY A 119 13.78 -7.52 -9.54
N ALA A 120 14.48 -8.28 -10.38
CA ALA A 120 14.73 -9.71 -10.14
C ALA A 120 15.75 -9.96 -9.01
N ASP A 121 16.69 -9.04 -8.84
CA ASP A 121 17.73 -9.05 -7.82
C ASP A 121 17.38 -8.19 -6.59
N GLY A 122 16.23 -7.53 -6.60
CA GLY A 122 15.79 -6.65 -5.52
C GLY A 122 16.49 -5.29 -5.50
N SER A 123 17.25 -4.92 -6.54
CA SER A 123 18.01 -3.67 -6.58
C SER A 123 17.18 -2.43 -6.94
N ARG A 124 16.01 -2.61 -7.58
CA ARG A 124 15.18 -1.49 -8.04
C ARG A 124 14.39 -0.91 -6.87
N VAL A 125 14.77 0.28 -6.46
CA VAL A 125 14.04 1.08 -5.47
C VAL A 125 12.75 1.69 -6.05
N PRO A 126 11.77 2.07 -5.21
CA PRO A 126 10.54 2.69 -5.70
C PRO A 126 10.81 3.97 -6.49
N THR A 127 10.17 4.13 -7.64
CA THR A 127 10.35 5.32 -8.51
C THR A 127 9.52 6.50 -8.02
N GLY A 128 9.81 7.69 -8.54
CA GLY A 128 9.03 8.90 -8.25
C GLY A 128 7.53 8.74 -8.56
N ALA A 129 7.19 8.06 -9.66
CA ALA A 129 5.79 7.79 -10.00
C ALA A 129 5.10 6.85 -8.99
N GLU A 130 5.81 5.83 -8.49
CA GLU A 130 5.29 4.89 -7.50
C GLU A 130 5.09 5.56 -6.13
N LEU A 131 6.05 6.41 -5.71
CA LEU A 131 5.97 7.18 -4.47
C LEU A 131 4.85 8.23 -4.54
N ALA A 132 4.67 8.91 -5.67
CA ALA A 132 3.58 9.86 -5.88
C ALA A 132 2.20 9.19 -5.79
N LEU A 133 2.06 7.98 -6.37
CA LEU A 133 0.83 7.20 -6.26
C LEU A 133 0.57 6.75 -4.82
N ALA A 134 1.61 6.35 -4.08
CA ALA A 134 1.52 6.00 -2.66
C ALA A 134 1.05 7.20 -1.81
N GLU A 135 1.67 8.37 -1.96
CA GLU A 135 1.26 9.58 -1.24
C GLU A 135 -0.19 9.95 -1.57
N HIS A 136 -0.55 9.91 -2.86
CA HIS A 136 -1.93 10.17 -3.30
C HIS A 136 -2.94 9.20 -2.69
N GLN A 137 -2.62 7.90 -2.68
CA GLN A 137 -3.48 6.89 -2.05
C GLN A 137 -3.73 7.20 -0.58
N GLY A 138 -2.68 7.55 0.17
CA GLY A 138 -2.80 7.89 1.58
C GLY A 138 -3.73 9.06 1.82
N ARG A 139 -3.53 10.14 1.06
CA ARG A 139 -4.36 11.35 1.13
C ARG A 139 -5.81 11.09 0.75
N TYR A 140 -6.03 10.35 -0.35
CA TYR A 140 -7.36 10.01 -0.85
C TYR A 140 -8.13 9.16 0.17
N PHE A 141 -7.49 8.11 0.69
CA PHE A 141 -8.09 7.25 1.70
C PHE A 141 -8.44 8.03 2.96
N ALA A 142 -7.50 8.79 3.50
CA ALA A 142 -7.71 9.58 4.71
C ALA A 142 -8.87 10.58 4.56
N GLY A 143 -9.00 11.19 3.37
CA GLY A 143 -10.15 12.04 3.04
C GLY A 143 -11.50 11.31 3.06
N ILE A 144 -11.54 10.03 2.66
CA ILE A 144 -12.74 9.20 2.73
C ILE A 144 -13.04 8.79 4.17
N ALA A 145 -12.04 8.27 4.89
CA ALA A 145 -12.18 7.85 6.28
C ALA A 145 -12.71 9.00 7.17
N LYS A 146 -12.20 10.22 6.96
CA LYS A 146 -12.68 11.42 7.64
C LYS A 146 -14.17 11.69 7.41
N LYS A 147 -14.69 11.45 6.20
CA LYS A 147 -16.11 11.63 5.88
C LYS A 147 -16.99 10.52 6.47
N LEU A 148 -16.45 9.32 6.64
CA LEU A 148 -17.18 8.20 7.23
C LEU A 148 -17.33 8.33 8.75
N LYS A 149 -16.43 9.05 9.43
CA LYS A 149 -16.55 9.34 10.87
C LYS A 149 -17.80 10.16 11.21
N SER A 150 -18.38 10.88 10.25
CA SER A 150 -19.59 11.70 10.46
C SER A 150 -20.92 10.97 10.22
N VAL A 151 -20.90 9.65 10.06
CA VAL A 151 -22.08 8.80 9.81
C VAL A 151 -22.46 8.04 11.06
#